data_AF-B8F0B2-F1
#
_entry.id   AF-B8F0B2-F1
#
_cell.length_a   1.000
_cell.length_b   1.000
_cell.length_c   1.000
_cell.angle_alpha   90.00
_cell.angle_beta   90.00
_cell.angle_gamma   90.00
#
_symmetry.space_group_name_H-M   'P 1'
#
loop_
_entity.id
_entity.type
_entity.pdbx_description
1 polymer ?
#
loop_
_entity_poly.entity_id
_entity_poly.type
_entity_poly.pdbx_seq_one_letter_code
_entity_poly.pdbx_strand_id
1 'polypeptide(L)'
;MAAPKLIFSSADEIKAFRHKHGMNQSQFWGRVGVTQSGGSRYESERNIPVPVQLLLHIAYAPAERANRLVDYLRKWKTEAKSGA
;
A
#
# COMPACT_ATOMS: atom_id res chain seq x y z
N MET A 1 0.13 20.09 -2.98
CA MET A 1 -0.78 19.19 -2.23
C MET A 1 0.04 18.21 -1.38
N ALA A 2 -0.32 18.01 -0.11
CA ALA A 2 0.33 17.03 0.77
C ALA A 2 0.10 15.57 0.28
N ALA A 3 0.94 14.64 0.75
CA ALA A 3 0.79 13.22 0.47
C ALA A 3 -0.50 12.66 1.09
N PRO A 4 -1.29 11.83 0.38
CA PRO A 4 -2.46 11.19 0.96
C PRO A 4 -2.09 10.26 2.11
N LYS A 5 -2.90 10.27 3.17
CA LYS A 5 -2.76 9.32 4.29
C LYS A 5 -3.05 7.90 3.80
N LEU A 6 -2.16 6.96 4.12
CA LEU A 6 -2.34 5.56 3.77
C LEU A 6 -3.48 4.91 4.58
N ILE A 7 -4.04 3.81 4.06
CA ILE A 7 -5.16 3.12 4.73
C ILE A 7 -4.70 2.23 5.88
N PHE A 8 -3.41 1.94 5.95
CA PHE A 8 -2.78 1.19 7.02
C PHE A 8 -1.66 2.04 7.63
N SER A 9 -1.59 2.02 8.95
CA SER A 9 -0.58 2.73 9.75
C SER A 9 0.33 1.77 10.52
N SER A 10 0.01 0.47 10.55
CA SER A 10 0.80 -0.56 11.24
C SER A 10 0.64 -1.96 10.62
N ALA A 11 1.57 -2.88 10.95
CA ALA A 11 1.48 -4.29 10.59
C ALA A 11 0.24 -4.97 11.19
N ASP A 12 -0.13 -4.62 12.43
CA ASP A 12 -1.31 -5.17 13.10
C ASP A 12 -2.62 -4.79 12.39
N GLU A 13 -2.73 -3.55 11.89
CA GLU A 13 -3.88 -3.12 11.09
C GLU A 13 -3.99 -3.90 9.78
N ILE A 14 -2.86 -4.14 9.11
CA ILE A 14 -2.81 -4.92 7.85
C ILE A 14 -3.25 -6.36 8.11
N LYS A 15 -2.70 -6.99 9.16
CA LYS A 15 -3.07 -8.34 9.58
C LYS A 15 -4.55 -8.43 9.94
N ALA A 16 -5.06 -7.48 10.73
CA ALA A 16 -6.47 -7.43 11.10
C ALA A 16 -7.39 -7.27 9.88
N PHE A 17 -7.01 -6.40 8.93
CA PHE A 17 -7.74 -6.24 7.67
C PHE A 17 -7.77 -7.54 6.86
N ARG A 18 -6.62 -8.22 6.74
CA ARG A 18 -6.54 -9.51 6.03
C ARG A 18 -7.47 -10.55 6.66
N HIS A 19 -7.43 -10.69 7.99
CA HIS A 19 -8.28 -11.64 8.72
C HIS A 19 -9.77 -11.31 8.58
N LYS A 20 -10.15 -10.03 8.66
CA LYS A 20 -11.54 -9.57 8.48
C LYS A 20 -12.12 -9.97 7.12
N HIS A 21 -11.29 -10.09 6.09
CA HIS A 21 -11.71 -10.47 4.74
C HIS A 21 -11.47 -11.95 4.42
N GLY A 22 -11.15 -12.79 5.42
CA GLY A 22 -11.01 -14.24 5.25
C GLY A 22 -9.86 -14.66 4.33
N MET A 23 -8.85 -13.80 4.11
CA MET A 23 -7.73 -14.10 3.22
C MET A 23 -6.57 -14.74 3.96
N ASN A 24 -5.92 -15.74 3.35
CA ASN A 24 -4.62 -16.21 3.79
C ASN A 24 -3.50 -15.27 3.32
N GLN A 25 -2.28 -15.48 3.82
CA GLN A 25 -1.13 -14.63 3.50
C GLN A 25 -0.80 -14.63 2.00
N SER A 26 -0.81 -15.78 1.32
CA SER A 26 -0.53 -15.87 -0.11
C SER A 26 -1.54 -15.06 -0.94
N GLN A 27 -2.83 -15.16 -0.61
CA GLN A 27 -3.90 -14.43 -1.29
C GLN A 27 -3.76 -12.92 -1.11
N PHE A 28 -3.49 -12.47 0.11
CA PHE A 28 -3.40 -11.05 0.43
C PHE A 28 -2.10 -10.42 -0.09
N TRP A 29 -0.95 -10.98 0.26
CA TRP A 29 0.36 -10.43 -0.09
C TRP A 29 0.69 -10.63 -1.56
N GLY A 30 0.19 -11.71 -2.18
CA GLY A 30 0.39 -11.97 -3.61
C GLY A 30 -0.18 -10.89 -4.52
N ARG A 31 -1.26 -10.20 -4.10
CA ARG A 31 -1.85 -9.07 -4.86
C ARG A 31 -0.89 -7.88 -5.01
N VAL A 32 0.08 -7.74 -4.12
CA VAL A 32 1.12 -6.71 -4.16
C VAL A 32 2.50 -7.27 -4.49
N GLY A 33 2.55 -8.48 -5.06
CA GLY A 33 3.80 -9.12 -5.50
C GLY A 33 4.69 -9.64 -4.37
N VAL A 34 4.15 -9.81 -3.16
CA VAL A 34 4.89 -10.30 -1.99
C VAL A 34 4.61 -11.79 -1.79
N THR A 35 5.65 -12.59 -1.58
CA THR A 35 5.53 -14.03 -1.28
C THR A 35 4.87 -14.28 0.06
N GLN A 36 4.36 -15.50 0.30
CA GLN A 36 3.76 -15.86 1.59
C GLN A 36 4.76 -15.70 2.76
N SER A 37 6.01 -16.15 2.59
CA SER A 37 7.04 -16.02 3.61
C SER A 37 7.43 -14.56 3.85
N GLY A 38 7.45 -13.72 2.81
CA GLY A 38 7.64 -12.27 2.93
C GLY A 38 6.50 -11.60 3.70
N GLY A 39 5.26 -11.95 3.37
CA GLY A 39 4.07 -11.46 4.08
C GLY A 39 4.04 -11.86 5.55
N SER A 40 4.47 -13.08 5.87
CA SER A 40 4.59 -13.55 7.25
C SER A 40 5.58 -12.71 8.07
N ARG A 41 6.72 -12.34 7.48
CA ARG A 41 7.69 -11.43 8.10
C ARG A 41 7.07 -10.06 8.35
N TYR A 42 6.40 -9.48 7.35
CA TYR A 42 5.76 -8.18 7.49
C TYR A 42 4.65 -8.14 8.54
N GLU A 43 3.95 -9.25 8.78
CA GLU A 43 2.91 -9.34 9.82
C GLU A 43 3.46 -9.59 11.23
N SER A 44 4.75 -9.95 11.34
CA SER A 44 5.40 -10.27 12.61
C SER A 44 6.44 -9.22 13.02
N GLU A 45 7.01 -8.52 12.04
CA GLU A 45 7.99 -7.45 12.19
C GLU A 45 7.35 -6.08 12.03
N ARG A 46 7.98 -5.03 12.57
CA ARG A 46 7.40 -3.66 12.56
C ARG A 46 7.71 -2.86 11.30
N ASN A 47 8.58 -3.36 10.40
CA ASN A 47 9.01 -2.59 9.24
C ASN A 47 8.52 -3.20 7.93
N ILE A 48 7.58 -2.51 7.28
CA ILE A 48 7.09 -2.86 5.94
C ILE A 48 7.67 -1.83 4.97
N PRO A 49 8.34 -2.24 3.87
CA PRO A 49 8.92 -1.29 2.93
C PRO A 49 7.88 -0.30 2.39
N VAL A 50 8.25 0.98 2.29
CA VAL A 50 7.37 2.05 1.77
C VAL A 50 6.70 1.68 0.44
N PRO A 51 7.41 1.12 -0.57
CA PRO A 51 6.76 0.73 -1.82
C PRO A 51 5.63 -0.29 -1.63
N VAL A 52 5.78 -1.24 -0.70
CA VAL A 52 4.73 -2.22 -0.38
C VAL A 52 3.54 -1.53 0.28
N GLN A 53 3.77 -0.58 1.20
CA GLN A 53 2.68 0.19 1.83
C GLN A 53 1.85 0.98 0.80
N LEU A 54 2.52 1.58 -0.20
CA LEU A 54 1.86 2.28 -1.30
C LEU A 54 1.00 1.32 -2.14
N LEU A 55 1.55 0.14 -2.48
CA LEU A 55 0.81 -0.87 -3.23
C LEU A 55 -0.38 -1.43 -2.44
N LEU A 56 -0.23 -1.64 -1.13
CA LEU A 56 -1.34 -2.04 -0.27
C LEU A 56 -2.47 -1.00 -0.29
N HIS A 57 -2.13 0.29 -0.28
CA HIS A 57 -3.13 1.35 -0.42
C HIS A 57 -3.82 1.29 -1.78
N ILE A 58 -3.07 1.18 -2.88
CA ILE A 58 -3.63 1.11 -4.23
C ILE A 58 -4.54 -0.12 -4.39
N ALA A 59 -4.15 -1.26 -3.83
CA ALA A 59 -4.85 -2.53 -4.00
C ALA A 59 -6.13 -2.66 -3.15
N TYR A 60 -6.16 -2.07 -1.94
CA TYR A 60 -7.22 -2.34 -0.96
C TYR A 60 -8.02 -1.11 -0.52
N ALA A 61 -7.61 0.11 -0.88
CA ALA A 61 -8.39 1.30 -0.57
C ALA A 61 -9.62 1.39 -1.50
N PRO A 62 -10.68 2.11 -1.08
CA PRO A 62 -11.73 2.53 -2.00
C PRO A 62 -11.15 3.28 -3.21
N ALA A 63 -11.77 3.12 -4.38
CA ALA A 63 -11.26 3.66 -5.66
C ALA A 63 -10.88 5.15 -5.57
N GLU A 64 -11.71 5.98 -4.95
CA GLU A 64 -11.44 7.40 -4.73
C GLU A 64 -10.14 7.66 -3.95
N ARG A 65 -9.83 6.86 -2.93
CA ARG A 65 -8.60 7.02 -2.14
C ARG A 65 -7.38 6.52 -2.92
N ALA A 66 -7.51 5.37 -3.59
CA ALA A 66 -6.46 4.82 -4.44
C ALA A 66 -6.08 5.80 -5.56
N ASN A 67 -7.07 6.39 -6.24
CA ASN A 67 -6.86 7.37 -7.30
C ASN A 67 -6.11 8.61 -6.80
N ARG A 68 -6.47 9.15 -5.63
CA ARG A 68 -5.73 10.29 -5.02
C ARG A 68 -4.25 9.97 -4.80
N LEU A 69 -3.93 8.75 -4.37
CA LEU A 69 -2.53 8.33 -4.22
C LEU A 69 -1.82 8.23 -5.57
N VAL A 70 -2.47 7.62 -6.57
CA VAL A 70 -1.93 7.50 -7.93
C VAL A 70 -1.69 8.88 -8.55
N ASP A 71 -2.63 9.81 -8.39
CA ASP A 71 -2.48 11.20 -8.88
C ASP A 71 -1.34 11.91 -8.17
N TYR A 72 -1.23 11.74 -6.85
CA TYR A 72 -0.10 12.26 -6.08
C TYR A 72 1.25 11.75 -6.59
N LEU A 73 1.36 10.43 -6.84
CA LEU A 73 2.58 9.80 -7.36
C LEU A 73 2.90 10.24 -8.80
N ARG A 74 1.91 10.68 -9.57
CA ARG A 74 2.06 11.12 -10.98
C ARG A 74 2.33 12.61 -11.15
N LYS A 75 2.42 13.40 -10.07
CA LYS A 75 2.71 14.84 -10.11
C LYS A 75 3.98 15.22 -10.86
N TRP A 76 4.96 14.32 -10.93
CA TRP A 76 6.18 14.54 -11.72
C TRP A 76 5.86 14.91 -13.19
N LYS A 77 4.73 14.44 -13.74
CA LYS A 77 4.27 14.80 -15.09
C LYS A 77 3.93 16.29 -15.25
N THR A 78 3.47 16.93 -14.17
CA THR A 78 3.12 18.35 -14.15
C THR A 78 4.27 19.22 -13.64
N GLU A 79 5.13 18.69 -12.77
CA GLU A 79 6.28 19.39 -12.18
C GLU A 79 7.47 19.50 -13.16
N ALA A 80 7.57 18.61 -14.16
CA ALA A 80 8.66 18.61 -15.14
C ALA A 80 8.70 19.83 -16.08
N LYS A 81 7.72 20.75 -16.04
CA LYS A 81 7.68 21.95 -16.89
C LYS A 81 8.25 23.22 -16.26
N SER A 82 8.65 23.20 -15.00
CA SER A 82 9.11 24.39 -14.25
C SER A 82 10.63 24.54 -14.16
N GLY A 83 11.40 23.79 -14.94
CA GLY A 83 12.86 23.79 -14.86
C GLY A 83 13.59 23.64 -16.20
N ALA A 84 12.94 24.00 -17.31
CA ALA A 84 13.58 24.10 -18.64
C ALA A 84 13.56 25.55 -19.10
#